data_AF-A0A0T6YCX7-F1
#
_entry.id   AF-A0A0T6YCX7-F1
#
_cell.length_a   1.000
_cell.length_b   1.000
_cell.length_c   1.000
_cell.angle_alpha   90.00
_cell.angle_beta   90.00
_cell.angle_gamma   90.00
#
_symmetry.space_group_name_H-M   'P 1'
#
loop_
_entity.id
_entity.type
_entity.pdbx_description
1 polymer ?
#
loop_
_entity_poly.entity_id
_entity_poly.type
_entity_poly.pdbx_seq_one_letter_code
_entity_poly.pdbx_strand_id
1 'polypeptide(L)'
;MGIEPCDILDAAWIDNGPGWLGIRLASAEKVLSLNPLRNWAGRIDVGVVGPHAKGRDAAFEVRAFFSDHLGAIVEDPVTGSLNASIAQWLFAGGAVEGDYVAAQGTRLGRHGRLHVGRDDVGRIWVGGETRTHVEGRLHGL
;
A
#
# COMPACT_ATOMS: atom_id res chain seq x y z
N MET A 1 -6.47 12.94 -7.11
CA MET A 1 -5.39 12.62 -6.17
C MET A 1 -4.30 13.68 -6.08
N GLY A 2 -4.27 14.69 -6.96
CA GLY A 2 -3.26 15.76 -6.90
C GLY A 2 -1.85 15.29 -7.27
N ILE A 3 -1.76 14.27 -8.13
CA ILE A 3 -0.49 13.75 -8.65
C ILE A 3 -0.29 14.38 -10.03
N GLU A 4 0.82 15.09 -10.20
CA GLU A 4 1.21 15.60 -11.51
C GLU A 4 1.85 14.46 -12.33
N PRO A 5 1.64 14.39 -13.66
CA PRO A 5 2.21 13.33 -14.48
C PRO A 5 3.73 13.18 -14.36
N CYS A 6 4.45 14.29 -14.15
CA CYS A 6 5.90 14.30 -13.96
C CYS A 6 6.37 13.72 -12.63
N ASP A 7 5.49 13.56 -11.64
CA ASP A 7 5.80 12.93 -10.35
C ASP A 7 5.68 11.39 -10.40
N ILE A 8 5.12 10.84 -11.48
CA ILE A 8 4.93 9.39 -11.66
C ILE A 8 6.20 8.79 -12.26
N LEU A 9 6.90 7.98 -11.47
CA LEU A 9 8.07 7.23 -11.92
C LEU A 9 7.69 5.96 -12.69
N ASP A 10 6.60 5.32 -12.30
CA ASP A 10 6.08 4.13 -12.96
C ASP A 10 4.61 3.93 -12.57
N ALA A 11 3.85 3.25 -13.43
CA ALA A 11 2.48 2.87 -13.16
C ALA A 11 2.12 1.55 -13.85
N ALA A 12 1.43 0.68 -13.13
CA ALA A 12 1.04 -0.63 -13.64
C ALA A 12 -0.28 -1.08 -13.03
N TRP A 13 -1.04 -1.89 -13.76
CA TRP A 13 -2.06 -2.72 -13.13
C TRP A 13 -1.37 -3.84 -12.35
N ILE A 14 -1.62 -3.90 -11.05
CA ILE A 14 -1.02 -4.86 -10.13
C ILE A 14 -2.15 -5.66 -9.47
N ASP A 15 -2.10 -6.98 -9.57
CA ASP A 15 -3.22 -7.83 -9.22
C ASP A 15 -2.74 -9.18 -8.68
N ASN A 16 -3.23 -9.54 -7.50
CA ASN A 16 -3.05 -10.85 -6.88
C ASN A 16 -4.39 -11.43 -6.38
N GLY A 17 -5.49 -10.92 -6.91
CA GLY A 17 -6.88 -11.21 -6.53
C GLY A 17 -7.74 -9.97 -6.82
N PRO A 18 -7.65 -8.90 -6.00
CA PRO A 18 -8.20 -7.59 -6.34
C PRO A 18 -7.22 -6.82 -7.24
N GLY A 19 -7.69 -6.33 -8.39
CA GLY A 19 -6.89 -5.49 -9.27
C GLY A 19 -6.76 -4.05 -8.76
N TRP A 20 -5.52 -3.56 -8.67
CA TRP A 20 -5.20 -2.18 -8.31
C TRP A 20 -4.47 -1.47 -9.45
N LEU A 21 -4.71 -0.18 -9.62
CA LEU A 21 -3.78 0.68 -10.33
C LEU A 21 -2.65 1.05 -9.36
N GLY A 22 -1.46 0.50 -9.57
CA GLY A 22 -0.24 0.85 -8.85
C GLY A 22 0.39 2.11 -9.43
N ILE A 23 0.76 3.06 -8.57
CA ILE A 23 1.48 4.28 -8.94
C ILE A 23 2.72 4.40 -8.06
N ARG A 24 3.90 4.54 -8.68
CA ARG A 24 5.16 4.75 -7.98
C ARG A 24 5.56 6.21 -8.08
N LEU A 25 5.70 6.86 -6.93
CA LEU A 25 6.18 8.24 -6.82
C LEU A 25 7.65 8.27 -6.39
N ALA A 26 8.29 9.43 -6.57
CA ALA A 26 9.71 9.60 -6.30
C ALA A 26 10.08 9.52 -4.80
N SER A 27 9.14 9.75 -3.89
CA SER A 27 9.44 9.68 -2.45
C SER A 27 8.21 9.42 -1.57
N ALA A 28 8.45 8.96 -0.35
CA ALA A 28 7.44 8.82 0.69
C ALA A 28 6.77 10.16 1.04
N GLU A 29 7.50 11.28 1.03
CA GLU A 29 6.93 12.61 1.28
C GLU A 29 5.86 12.96 0.24
N LYS A 30 6.10 12.64 -1.04
CA LYS A 30 5.11 12.81 -2.10
C LYS A 30 3.87 11.95 -1.86
N VAL A 31 4.05 10.67 -1.49
CA VAL A 31 2.94 9.77 -1.11
C VAL A 31 2.12 10.32 0.06
N LEU A 32 2.79 10.80 1.11
CA LEU A 32 2.15 11.35 2.31
C LEU A 32 1.42 12.67 2.03
N SER A 33 1.91 13.47 1.08
CA SER A 33 1.31 14.74 0.69
C SER A 33 0.01 14.59 -0.10
N LEU A 34 -0.31 13.40 -0.61
CA LEU A 34 -1.50 13.20 -1.43
C LEU A 34 -2.78 13.58 -0.68
N ASN A 35 -3.65 14.29 -1.39
CA ASN A 35 -4.97 14.66 -0.91
C ASN A 35 -6.00 14.15 -1.94
N PRO A 36 -6.61 12.98 -1.71
CA PRO A 36 -7.60 12.45 -2.64
C PRO A 36 -8.84 13.35 -2.70
N LEU A 37 -9.56 13.30 -3.82
CA LEU A 37 -10.88 13.93 -3.91
C LEU A 37 -11.82 13.22 -2.93
N ARG A 38 -12.87 13.89 -2.47
CA ARG A 38 -13.84 13.26 -1.56
C ARG A 38 -14.70 12.22 -2.26
N ASN A 39 -15.08 12.50 -3.51
CA ASN A 39 -15.96 11.66 -4.31
C ASN A 39 -15.41 11.53 -5.73
N TRP A 40 -15.72 10.42 -6.36
CA TRP A 40 -15.42 10.17 -7.76
C TRP A 40 -16.56 9.39 -8.40
N ALA A 41 -16.91 9.73 -9.65
CA ALA A 41 -18.06 9.13 -10.33
C ALA A 41 -17.86 7.66 -10.71
N GLY A 42 -16.61 7.21 -10.80
CA GLY A 42 -16.26 5.83 -11.12
C GLY A 42 -15.78 5.03 -9.90
N ARG A 43 -15.64 3.72 -10.11
CA ARG A 43 -14.88 2.88 -9.19
C ARG A 43 -13.39 3.16 -9.36
N ILE A 44 -12.69 3.36 -8.25
CA ILE A 44 -11.23 3.39 -8.22
C ILE A 44 -10.73 2.38 -7.19
N ASP A 45 -9.58 1.78 -7.50
CA ASP A 45 -8.78 0.94 -6.62
C ASP A 45 -7.32 1.31 -6.95
N VAL A 46 -6.73 2.23 -6.17
CA VAL A 46 -5.42 2.82 -6.45
C VAL A 46 -4.48 2.64 -5.28
N GLY A 47 -3.35 1.98 -5.54
CA GLY A 47 -2.25 1.85 -4.60
C GLY A 47 -1.11 2.79 -4.99
N VAL A 48 -0.64 3.61 -4.07
CA VAL A 48 0.49 4.51 -4.30
C VAL A 48 1.66 4.10 -3.40
N VAL A 49 2.85 4.00 -3.97
CA VAL A 49 4.09 3.66 -3.25
C VAL A 49 5.21 4.64 -3.57
N GLY A 50 6.06 4.92 -2.58
CA GLY A 50 7.22 5.80 -2.74
C GLY A 50 8.29 5.47 -1.70
N PRO A 51 9.58 5.56 -2.06
CA PRO A 51 10.66 5.19 -1.17
C PRO A 51 10.86 6.23 -0.05
N HIS A 52 11.13 5.75 1.16
CA HIS A 52 11.71 6.57 2.22
C HIS A 52 13.19 6.81 1.97
N ALA A 53 13.74 7.88 2.55
CA ALA A 53 15.18 8.06 2.61
C ALA A 53 15.86 6.88 3.33
N LYS A 54 17.11 6.56 2.97
CA LYS A 54 17.88 5.48 3.63
C LYS A 54 18.00 5.72 5.14
N GLY A 55 17.96 4.64 5.92
CA GLY A 55 18.09 4.68 7.39
C GLY A 55 16.80 4.97 8.15
N ARG A 56 15.65 5.02 7.46
CA ARG A 56 14.32 5.05 8.08
C ARG A 56 13.87 3.66 8.52
N ASP A 57 12.82 3.62 9.33
CA ASP A 57 12.23 2.40 9.90
C ASP A 57 11.40 1.59 8.89
N ALA A 58 11.12 2.16 7.71
CA ALA A 58 10.56 1.48 6.56
C ALA A 58 11.28 1.94 5.29
N ALA A 59 11.34 1.06 4.28
CA ALA A 59 11.91 1.37 2.97
C ALA A 59 10.93 2.11 2.07
N PHE A 60 9.63 1.87 2.24
CA PHE A 60 8.58 2.47 1.42
C PHE A 60 7.41 2.97 2.26
N GLU A 61 6.75 4.02 1.78
CA GLU A 61 5.42 4.42 2.22
C GLU A 61 4.39 3.95 1.18
N VAL A 62 3.28 3.40 1.65
CA VAL A 62 2.14 2.95 0.83
C VAL A 62 0.87 3.66 1.27
N ARG A 63 0.00 3.98 0.32
CA ARG A 63 -1.39 4.41 0.57
C ARG A 63 -2.35 3.70 -0.39
N ALA A 64 -3.52 3.33 0.12
CA ALA A 64 -4.53 2.56 -0.60
C ALA A 64 -5.83 3.36 -0.67
N PHE A 65 -6.22 3.80 -1.85
CA PHE A 65 -7.46 4.56 -2.08
C PHE A 65 -8.44 3.75 -2.90
N PHE A 66 -9.70 3.70 -2.47
CA PHE A 66 -10.74 3.01 -3.22
C PHE A 66 -12.10 3.70 -3.07
N SER A 67 -13.00 3.46 -4.03
CA SER A 67 -14.38 3.93 -3.94
C SER A 67 -15.19 2.98 -3.07
N ASP A 68 -15.93 3.50 -2.10
CA ASP A 68 -16.96 2.73 -1.40
C ASP A 68 -18.22 2.55 -2.27
N HIS A 69 -19.21 1.83 -1.74
CA HIS A 69 -20.51 1.59 -2.41
C HIS A 69 -21.34 2.86 -2.71
N LEU A 70 -20.98 4.02 -2.13
CA LEU A 70 -21.63 5.31 -2.34
C LEU A 70 -20.80 6.23 -3.25
N GLY A 71 -19.63 5.76 -3.74
CA GLY A 71 -18.73 6.54 -4.59
C GLY A 71 -17.81 7.50 -3.82
N ALA A 72 -17.78 7.41 -2.49
CA ALA A 72 -16.82 8.17 -1.68
C ALA A 72 -15.44 7.51 -1.77
N ILE A 73 -14.39 8.32 -1.91
CA ILE A 73 -13.02 7.81 -1.85
C ILE A 73 -12.64 7.62 -0.38
N VAL A 74 -12.28 6.40 -0.04
CA VAL A 74 -11.82 6.01 1.29
C VAL A 74 -10.37 5.53 1.24
N GLU A 75 -9.71 5.55 2.39
CA GLU A 75 -8.34 5.09 2.55
C GLU A 75 -8.28 3.98 3.60
N ASP A 76 -7.72 2.82 3.23
CA ASP A 76 -7.53 1.71 4.17
C ASP A 76 -6.19 1.88 4.91
N PRO A 77 -6.18 1.82 6.25
CA PRO A 77 -4.96 2.00 7.03
C PRO A 77 -3.87 0.97 6.77
N VAL A 78 -4.21 -0.30 6.49
CA VAL A 78 -3.22 -1.37 6.20
C VAL A 78 -3.84 -2.42 5.28
N THR A 79 -3.33 -2.54 4.06
CA THR A 79 -3.88 -3.40 3.01
C THR A 79 -2.87 -4.48 2.60
N GLY A 80 -2.96 -5.67 3.20
CA GLY A 80 -2.01 -6.76 2.95
C GLY A 80 -1.97 -7.23 1.49
N SER A 81 -3.13 -7.36 0.84
CA SER A 81 -3.24 -7.77 -0.56
C SER A 81 -2.57 -6.76 -1.50
N LEU A 82 -2.83 -5.46 -1.33
CA LEU A 82 -2.16 -4.43 -2.12
C LEU A 82 -0.63 -4.50 -1.95
N ASN A 83 -0.13 -4.65 -0.73
CA ASN A 83 1.31 -4.74 -0.49
C ASN A 83 1.93 -5.97 -1.16
N ALA A 84 1.22 -7.10 -1.22
CA ALA A 84 1.67 -8.27 -1.97
C ALA A 84 1.72 -8.00 -3.50
N SER A 85 0.76 -7.26 -4.06
CA SER A 85 0.79 -6.85 -5.48
C SER A 85 1.91 -5.84 -5.76
N ILE A 86 2.14 -4.88 -4.86
CA ILE A 86 3.26 -3.93 -4.95
C ILE A 86 4.59 -4.69 -4.88
N ALA A 87 4.73 -5.65 -3.98
CA ALA A 87 5.94 -6.45 -3.87
C ALA A 87 6.25 -7.20 -5.18
N GLN A 88 5.25 -7.85 -5.78
CA GLN A 88 5.40 -8.51 -7.09
C GLN A 88 5.91 -7.53 -8.15
N TRP A 89 5.33 -6.34 -8.20
CA TRP A 89 5.70 -5.30 -9.15
C TRP A 89 7.13 -4.77 -8.92
N LEU A 90 7.48 -4.43 -7.68
CA LEU A 90 8.80 -3.88 -7.34
C LEU A 90 9.93 -4.91 -7.55
N PHE A 91 9.72 -6.18 -7.19
CA PHE A 91 10.70 -7.24 -7.44
C PHE A 91 10.85 -7.52 -8.94
N ALA A 92 9.75 -7.57 -9.70
CA ALA A 92 9.81 -7.80 -11.15
C ALA A 92 10.49 -6.64 -11.89
N GLY A 93 10.30 -5.40 -11.43
CA GLY A 93 10.94 -4.21 -11.99
C GLY A 93 12.37 -3.96 -11.49
N GLY A 94 12.91 -4.81 -10.61
CA GLY A 94 14.24 -4.64 -10.03
C GLY A 94 14.39 -3.41 -9.12
N ALA A 95 13.27 -2.86 -8.62
CA ALA A 95 13.28 -1.72 -7.71
C ALA A 95 13.71 -2.10 -6.28
N VAL A 96 13.62 -3.39 -5.96
CA VAL A 96 14.06 -4.00 -4.70
C VAL A 96 14.74 -5.33 -5.00
N GLU A 97 15.84 -5.61 -4.30
CA GLU A 97 16.62 -6.84 -4.47
C GLU A 97 16.50 -7.79 -3.27
N GLY A 98 16.05 -7.31 -2.12
CA GLY A 98 15.94 -8.09 -0.89
C GLY A 98 14.74 -7.67 -0.04
N ASP A 99 14.66 -8.27 1.14
CA ASP A 99 13.60 -8.04 2.11
C ASP A 99 13.51 -6.55 2.50
N TYR A 100 12.29 -6.09 2.70
CA TYR A 100 12.03 -4.71 3.08
C TYR A 100 10.80 -4.58 3.96
N VAL A 101 10.70 -3.42 4.62
CA VAL A 101 9.50 -3.04 5.38
C VAL A 101 8.78 -1.93 4.64
N ALA A 102 7.48 -2.09 4.44
CA ALA A 102 6.58 -1.03 3.98
C ALA A 102 5.80 -0.45 5.17
N ALA A 103 5.71 0.88 5.22
CA ALA A 103 4.81 1.60 6.10
C ALA A 103 3.50 1.91 5.38
N GLN A 104 2.37 1.72 6.06
CA GLN A 104 1.05 2.14 5.59
C GLN A 104 0.24 2.74 6.74
N GLY A 105 -0.59 3.73 6.41
CA GLY A 105 -1.51 4.36 7.35
C GLY A 105 -0.94 5.54 8.12
N THR A 106 0.32 5.93 7.87
CA THR A 106 1.00 7.05 8.56
C THR A 106 0.16 8.34 8.49
N ARG A 107 -0.44 8.62 7.33
CA ARG A 107 -1.31 9.80 7.12
C ARG A 107 -2.59 9.77 7.97
N LEU A 108 -3.07 8.57 8.30
CA LEU A 108 -4.25 8.33 9.14
C LEU A 108 -3.91 8.22 10.64
N GLY A 109 -2.65 8.42 11.02
CA GLY A 109 -2.19 8.20 12.40
C GLY A 109 -2.17 6.71 12.80
N ARG A 110 -2.05 5.81 11.82
CA ARG A 110 -1.90 4.37 12.02
C ARG A 110 -0.47 3.96 11.64
N HIS A 111 0.14 3.06 12.41
CA HIS A 111 1.53 2.67 12.22
C HIS A 111 1.64 1.23 11.72
N GLY A 112 1.07 0.95 10.54
CA GLY A 112 1.19 -0.36 9.90
C GLY A 112 2.63 -0.62 9.44
N ARG A 113 3.17 -1.79 9.73
CA ARG A 113 4.47 -2.26 9.22
C ARG A 113 4.29 -3.62 8.57
N LEU A 114 4.49 -3.66 7.26
CA LEU A 114 4.44 -4.90 6.49
C LEU A 114 5.87 -5.33 6.17
N HIS A 115 6.23 -6.51 6.64
CA HIS A 115 7.47 -7.18 6.34
C HIS A 115 7.28 -7.97 5.04
N VAL A 116 8.05 -7.60 4.03
CA VAL A 116 8.00 -8.21 2.72
C VAL A 116 9.34 -8.90 2.49
N GLY A 117 9.28 -10.17 2.07
CA GLY A 117 10.46 -10.91 1.68
C GLY A 117 10.23 -11.77 0.46
N ARG A 118 11.32 -12.26 -0.12
CA ARG A 118 11.29 -13.19 -1.27
C ARG A 118 12.21 -14.37 -0.99
N ASP A 119 11.65 -15.57 -1.04
CA ASP A 119 12.43 -16.79 -0.80
C ASP A 119 13.25 -17.21 -2.04
N ASP A 120 14.09 -18.24 -1.86
CA ASP A 120 15.03 -18.73 -2.87
C ASP A 120 14.34 -19.27 -4.14
N VAL A 121 13.08 -19.67 -4.05
CA VAL A 121 12.28 -20.11 -5.21
C VAL A 121 11.49 -18.95 -5.83
N GLY A 122 11.71 -17.73 -5.33
CA GLY A 122 11.17 -16.50 -5.86
C GLY A 122 9.75 -16.17 -5.38
N ARG A 123 9.21 -16.89 -4.40
CA ARG A 123 7.89 -16.62 -3.81
C ARG A 123 7.97 -15.45 -2.85
N ILE A 124 6.98 -14.57 -2.93
CA ILE A 124 6.87 -13.38 -2.11
C ILE A 124 6.04 -13.69 -0.86
N TRP A 125 6.55 -13.24 0.27
CA TRP A 125 5.92 -13.35 1.58
C TRP A 125 5.60 -11.95 2.11
N VAL A 126 4.40 -11.78 2.65
CA VAL A 126 3.98 -10.54 3.31
C VAL A 126 3.45 -10.90 4.69
N GLY A 127 4.01 -10.28 5.72
CA GLY A 127 3.62 -10.50 7.10
C GLY A 127 3.67 -9.21 7.92
N GLY A 128 3.14 -9.26 9.13
CA GLY A 128 3.16 -8.15 10.08
C GLY A 128 2.81 -8.63 11.47
N GLU A 129 3.29 -7.91 12.48
CA GLU A 129 2.92 -8.16 13.86
C GLU A 129 1.47 -7.70 14.13
N THR A 130 0.75 -8.46 14.95
CA THR A 130 -0.60 -8.10 15.38
C THR A 130 -0.67 -8.06 16.91
N ARG A 131 -1.58 -7.22 17.42
CA ARG A 131 -1.86 -7.12 18.84
C ARG A 131 -3.36 -7.19 19.08
N THR A 132 -3.80 -8.15 19.88
CA THR A 132 -5.20 -8.24 20.30
C THR A 132 -5.51 -7.08 21.26
N HIS A 133 -6.50 -6.26 20.89
CA HIS A 133 -6.98 -5.15 21.72
C HIS A 133 -8.21 -5.51 22.55
N VAL A 134 -9.09 -6.34 21.99
CA VAL A 134 -10.34 -6.77 22.61
C VAL A 134 -10.56 -8.23 22.24
N GLU A 135 -10.98 -9.02 23.22
CA GLU A 135 -11.39 -10.41 23.06
C GLU A 135 -12.77 -10.59 23.70
N GLY A 136 -13.62 -11.42 23.08
CA GLY A 136 -14.96 -11.67 23.57
C GLY A 136 -15.58 -12.88 22.89
N ARG A 137 -16.80 -13.24 23.31
CA ARG A 137 -17.55 -14.39 22.79
C ARG A 137 -18.96 -13.97 22.40
N LEU A 138 -19.43 -14.45 21.25
CA LEU A 138 -20.84 -14.32 20.85
C LEU A 138 -21.67 -15.42 21.54
N HIS A 139 -22.83 -15.06 22.08
CA HIS A 139 -23.78 -15.99 22.68
C HIS A 139 -25.06 -16.06 21.84
N GLY A 140 -25.55 -17.29 21.57
CA GLY A 140 -26.85 -17.51 20.91
C GLY A 140 -26.84 -17.57 19.38
N LEU A 141 -25.70 -17.88 18.75
CA LEU A 141 -25.66 -18.44 17.38
C LEU A 141 -25.82 -19.96 17.43
#